data_AF-A0A937TXV1-F1
#
_entry.id   AF-A0A937TXV1-F1
#
_cell.length_a   1.000
_cell.length_b   1.000
_cell.length_c   1.000
_cell.angle_alpha   90.00
_cell.angle_beta   90.00
_cell.angle_gamma   90.00
#
_symmetry.space_group_name_H-M   'P 1'
#
loop_
_entity.id
_entity.type
_entity.pdbx_description
1 polymer ?
#
loop_
_entity_poly.entity_id
_entity_poly.type
_entity_poly.pdbx_seq_one_letter_code
_entity_poly.pdbx_strand_id
1 'polypeptide(L)'
;MRKVIDMQMKIGELAIGDIKFDPRSRDEIPEVLMGLQSIYYNREVRDRVFEVLMDIVPDNVDPNNGRSGMYLWKILVLGTLRPTFRTSERSNFGILILVR
;
A
#
# COMPACT_ATOMS: atom_id res chain seq x y z
N MET A 1 10.84 0.80 14.07
CA MET A 1 11.50 -0.19 13.18
C MET A 1 11.00 -0.06 11.75
N ARG A 2 11.85 0.48 10.88
CA ARG A 2 11.65 0.62 9.44
C ARG A 2 11.91 -0.73 8.77
N LYS A 3 10.85 -1.31 8.22
CA LYS A 3 10.90 -2.48 7.33
C LYS A 3 10.10 -2.12 6.08
N VAL A 4 10.45 -2.73 4.95
CA VAL A 4 9.74 -2.48 3.69
C VAL A 4 8.32 -3.00 3.77
N ILE A 5 8.18 -4.26 4.16
CA ILE A 5 6.91 -4.95 4.36
C ILE A 5 7.11 -5.98 5.46
N ASP A 6 6.02 -6.49 5.98
CA ASP A 6 5.99 -7.70 6.80
C ASP A 6 5.20 -8.72 5.96
N MET A 7 5.29 -10.02 6.20
CA MET A 7 4.58 -11.01 5.37
C MET A 7 3.47 -11.73 6.15
N GLN A 8 3.42 -11.56 7.47
CA GLN A 8 2.37 -12.14 8.31
C GLN A 8 1.05 -11.37 8.23
N MET A 9 -0.02 -11.96 7.70
CA MET A 9 -1.35 -11.34 7.67
C MET A 9 -1.92 -11.17 9.08
N LYS A 10 -2.65 -10.07 9.31
CA LYS A 10 -3.41 -9.85 10.54
C LYS A 10 -4.90 -10.14 10.33
N ILE A 11 -5.59 -10.42 11.42
CA ILE A 11 -7.03 -10.67 11.40
C ILE A 11 -7.75 -9.45 10.81
N GLY A 12 -8.60 -9.70 9.82
CA GLY A 12 -9.36 -8.68 9.09
C GLY A 12 -8.68 -8.18 7.81
N GLU A 13 -7.38 -8.37 7.62
CA GLU A 13 -6.68 -7.93 6.41
C GLU A 13 -7.05 -8.78 5.18
N LEU A 14 -7.21 -8.11 4.04
CA LEU A 14 -7.34 -8.73 2.72
C LEU A 14 -6.02 -8.50 1.96
N ALA A 15 -5.48 -9.57 1.37
CA ALA A 15 -4.28 -9.42 0.54
C ALA A 15 -4.61 -8.61 -0.71
N ILE A 16 -3.69 -7.75 -1.15
CA ILE A 16 -3.95 -6.90 -2.31
C ILE A 16 -4.26 -7.70 -3.58
N GLY A 17 -3.68 -8.89 -3.72
CA GLY A 17 -3.95 -9.80 -4.84
C GLY A 17 -5.39 -10.32 -4.88
N ASP A 18 -6.06 -10.40 -3.73
CA ASP A 18 -7.40 -10.96 -3.63
C ASP A 18 -8.51 -9.91 -3.79
N ILE A 19 -8.14 -8.63 -3.96
CA ILE A 19 -9.09 -7.54 -4.20
C ILE A 19 -9.72 -7.70 -5.58
N LYS A 20 -11.06 -7.74 -5.61
CA LYS A 20 -11.85 -7.74 -6.83
C LYS A 20 -12.37 -6.33 -7.11
N PHE A 21 -12.22 -5.89 -8.35
CA PHE A 21 -12.66 -4.57 -8.79
C PHE A 21 -13.94 -4.66 -9.62
N ASP A 22 -14.85 -3.70 -9.41
CA ASP A 22 -16.01 -3.51 -10.29
C ASP A 22 -15.56 -2.72 -11.54
N PRO A 23 -15.61 -3.29 -12.74
CA PRO A 23 -15.22 -2.60 -13.98
C PRO A 23 -16.12 -1.42 -14.33
N ARG A 24 -17.26 -1.25 -13.65
CA ARG A 24 -18.17 -0.11 -13.82
C ARG A 24 -17.90 1.03 -12.85
N SER A 25 -16.95 0.86 -11.93
CA SER A 25 -16.61 1.92 -10.98
C SER A 25 -16.06 3.14 -11.73
N ARG A 26 -16.52 4.32 -11.33
CA ARG A 26 -16.03 5.62 -11.80
C ARG A 26 -15.11 6.30 -10.79
N ASP A 27 -14.87 5.65 -9.66
CA ASP A 27 -13.98 6.15 -8.63
C ASP A 27 -12.52 5.92 -9.04
N GLU A 28 -11.64 6.81 -8.61
CA GLU A 28 -10.19 6.70 -8.85
C GLU A 28 -9.52 5.63 -7.95
N ILE A 29 -10.19 5.24 -6.85
CA ILE A 29 -9.64 4.29 -5.88
C ILE A 29 -9.37 2.90 -6.50
N PRO A 30 -10.33 2.26 -7.22
CA PRO A 30 -10.07 1.02 -7.94
C PRO A 30 -8.88 1.09 -8.89
N GLU A 31 -8.70 2.20 -9.61
CA GLU A 31 -7.58 2.37 -10.54
C GLU A 31 -6.23 2.36 -9.81
N VAL A 32 -6.12 3.11 -8.71
CA VAL A 32 -4.92 3.11 -7.88
C VAL A 32 -4.64 1.74 -7.26
N LEU A 33 -5.68 1.06 -6.75
CA LEU A 33 -5.54 -0.27 -6.17
C LEU A 33 -5.16 -1.33 -7.20
N MET A 34 -5.65 -1.24 -8.45
CA MET A 34 -5.21 -2.11 -9.55
C MET A 34 -3.72 -1.90 -9.87
N GLY A 35 -3.26 -0.64 -9.89
CA GLY A 35 -1.84 -0.33 -10.05
C GLY A 35 -0.98 -0.95 -8.95
N LEU A 36 -1.39 -0.79 -7.68
CA LEU A 36 -0.70 -1.40 -6.54
C LEU A 36 -0.75 -2.94 -6.58
N GLN A 37 -1.88 -3.53 -7.00
CA GLN A 37 -2.03 -4.97 -7.20
C GLN A 37 -1.07 -5.49 -8.28
N SER A 38 -0.90 -4.74 -9.37
CA SER A 38 0.03 -5.09 -10.45
C SER A 38 1.49 -5.11 -9.98
N ILE A 39 1.88 -4.14 -9.14
CA ILE A 39 3.20 -4.10 -8.50
C ILE A 39 3.38 -5.33 -7.62
N TYR A 40 2.38 -5.67 -6.81
CA TYR A 40 2.47 -6.79 -5.88
C TYR A 40 2.66 -8.15 -6.56
N TYR A 41 1.94 -8.39 -7.67
CA TYR A 41 2.04 -9.63 -8.45
C TYR A 41 3.33 -9.76 -9.25
N ASN A 42 3.84 -8.64 -9.79
CA ASN A 42 5.09 -8.66 -10.54
C ASN A 42 6.28 -8.55 -9.59
N ARG A 43 6.90 -9.70 -9.28
CA ARG A 43 8.05 -9.77 -8.36
C ARG A 43 9.20 -8.86 -8.76
N GLU A 44 9.55 -8.80 -10.05
CA GLU A 44 10.66 -7.96 -10.52
C GLU A 44 10.37 -6.47 -10.28
N VAL A 45 9.15 -6.03 -10.58
CA VAL A 45 8.72 -4.64 -10.33
C VAL A 45 8.64 -4.37 -8.82
N ARG A 46 8.10 -5.30 -8.04
CA ARG A 46 8.01 -5.17 -6.59
C ARG A 46 9.38 -5.02 -5.94
N ASP A 47 10.34 -5.85 -6.34
CA ASP A 47 11.67 -5.85 -5.76
C ASP A 47 12.38 -4.51 -6.07
N ARG A 48 12.25 -3.98 -7.30
CA ARG A 48 12.72 -2.63 -7.66
C ARG A 48 12.03 -1.52 -6.86
N VAL A 49 10.71 -1.61 -6.64
CA VAL A 49 9.98 -0.65 -5.80
C VAL A 49 10.48 -0.72 -4.36
N PHE A 50 10.77 -1.91 -3.85
CA PHE A 50 11.28 -2.11 -2.49
C PHE A 50 12.69 -1.53 -2.31
N GLU A 51 13.55 -1.65 -3.31
CA GLU A 51 14.85 -0.97 -3.35
C GLU A 51 14.69 0.54 -3.26
N VAL A 52 13.86 1.14 -4.13
CA VAL A 52 13.59 2.59 -4.10
C VAL A 52 13.02 3.03 -2.74
N LEU A 53 12.11 2.25 -2.16
CA LEU A 53 11.53 2.57 -0.85
C LEU A 53 12.58 2.56 0.26
N MET A 54 13.57 1.66 0.20
CA MET A 54 14.69 1.63 1.13
C MET A 54 15.61 2.82 0.94
N ASP A 55 15.90 3.19 -0.30
CA ASP A 55 16.79 4.32 -0.63
C ASP A 55 16.23 5.69 -0.19
N ILE A 56 14.91 5.79 0.00
CA ILE A 56 14.28 6.99 0.56
C ILE A 56 14.68 7.21 2.03
N VAL A 57 15.05 6.14 2.75
CA VAL A 57 15.49 6.24 4.15
C VAL A 57 16.93 6.74 4.17
N PRO A 58 17.21 7.92 4.75
CA PRO A 58 18.58 8.43 4.81
C PRO A 58 19.47 7.54 5.69
N ASP A 59 20.73 7.38 5.29
CA ASP A 59 21.73 6.55 5.99
C ASP A 59 21.97 6.98 7.44
N ASN A 60 21.74 8.25 7.76
CA ASN A 60 21.94 8.80 9.10
C ASN A 60 20.76 8.53 10.05
N VAL A 61 19.75 7.75 9.65
CA VAL A 61 18.60 7.43 10.49
C VAL A 61 18.66 5.98 10.94
N ASP A 62 18.62 5.76 12.26
CA ASP A 62 18.53 4.41 12.84
C ASP A 62 17.25 3.69 12.36
N PRO A 63 17.38 2.58 11.60
CA PRO A 63 16.24 1.79 11.14
C PRO A 63 15.42 1.19 12.27
N ASN A 64 15.97 1.03 13.48
CA ASN A 64 15.24 0.49 14.61
C ASN A 64 14.31 1.52 15.24
N ASN A 65 14.61 2.80 15.06
CA ASN A 65 13.79 3.90 15.55
C ASN A 65 12.55 4.13 14.65
N GLY A 66 11.45 4.64 15.23
CA GLY A 66 10.21 4.97 14.54
C GLY A 66 9.01 4.05 14.84
N ARG A 67 7.85 4.41 14.29
CA ARG A 67 6.55 3.81 14.62
C ARG A 67 6.44 2.35 14.14
N SER A 68 6.27 1.42 15.08
CA SER A 68 6.02 0.01 14.77
C SER A 68 4.73 -0.16 13.94
N GLY A 69 4.76 -1.08 12.97
CA GLY A 69 3.65 -1.35 12.05
C GLY A 69 3.47 -0.33 10.92
N MET A 70 4.31 0.71 10.85
CA MET A 70 4.34 1.67 9.74
C MET A 70 5.46 1.32 8.75
N TYR A 71 5.25 0.24 8.00
CA TYR A 71 6.19 -0.24 6.98
C TYR A 71 6.17 0.66 5.74
N LEU A 72 7.27 0.72 5.00
CA LEU A 72 7.43 1.62 3.84
C LEU A 72 6.38 1.35 2.76
N TRP A 73 6.04 0.08 2.51
CA TRP A 73 4.94 -0.31 1.63
C TRP A 73 3.60 0.28 2.08
N LYS A 74 3.28 0.24 3.37
CA LYS A 74 2.06 0.81 3.92
C LYS A 74 2.04 2.34 3.78
N ILE A 75 3.19 3.00 3.91
CA ILE A 75 3.31 4.45 3.66
C ILE A 75 3.05 4.77 2.19
N LEU A 76 3.62 3.98 1.26
CA LEU A 76 3.37 4.14 -0.18
C LEU A 76 1.87 4.03 -0.48
N VAL A 77 1.23 2.92 -0.06
CA VAL A 77 -0.21 2.67 -0.27
C VAL A 77 -1.06 3.81 0.30
N LEU A 78 -0.77 4.28 1.52
CA LEU A 78 -1.50 5.39 2.13
C LEU A 78 -1.24 6.72 1.39
N GLY A 79 -0.02 6.94 0.93
CA GLY A 79 0.38 8.13 0.17
C GLY A 79 -0.32 8.21 -1.19
N THR A 80 -0.46 7.08 -1.88
CA THR A 80 -1.15 6.98 -3.17
C THR A 80 -2.67 7.09 -3.04
N LEU A 81 -3.25 6.59 -1.95
CA LEU A 81 -4.69 6.69 -1.70
C LEU A 81 -5.13 8.05 -1.13
N ARG A 82 -4.25 8.76 -0.41
CA ARG A 82 -4.58 10.07 0.18
C ARG A 82 -5.23 11.07 -0.80
N PRO A 83 -4.73 11.28 -2.04
CA PRO A 83 -5.34 12.23 -2.96
C PRO A 83 -6.72 11.77 -3.47
N THR A 84 -6.93 10.46 -3.66
CA THR A 84 -8.17 9.93 -4.24
C THR A 84 -9.37 10.07 -3.32
N PHE A 85 -9.17 10.22 -2.01
CA PHE A 85 -10.27 10.44 -1.07
C PHE A 85 -10.99 11.78 -1.25
N ARG A 86 -10.40 12.75 -1.95
CA ARG A 86 -11.06 14.06 -2.18
C ARG A 86 -12.09 14.00 -3.30
N THR A 87 -12.06 12.98 -4.15
CA THR A 87 -12.90 12.86 -5.36
C THR A 87 -14.09 11.92 -5.19
N SER A 88 -14.07 11.05 -4.16
CA SER A 88 -15.16 10.09 -3.89
C SER A 88 -16.06 10.53 -2.74
N GLU A 89 -17.16 11.26 -3.02
CA GLU A 89 -18.18 11.56 -2.00
C GLU A 89 -19.08 10.34 -1.64
N ARG A 90 -18.91 9.16 -2.24
CA ARG A 90 -19.87 8.04 -2.09
C ARG A 90 -19.34 6.62 -1.97
N SER A 91 -18.07 6.38 -1.67
CA SER A 91 -17.56 5.01 -1.47
C SER A 91 -17.20 4.77 -0.01
N ASN A 92 -18.26 4.69 0.78
CA ASN A 92 -18.30 4.48 2.21
C ASN A 92 -17.83 3.05 2.58
N PHE A 93 -17.07 2.94 3.68
CA PHE A 93 -16.89 1.75 4.53
C PHE A 93 -15.90 0.61 4.20
N GLY A 94 -15.20 0.57 3.06
CA GLY A 94 -14.33 -0.57 2.74
C GLY A 94 -12.83 -0.47 3.08
N ILE A 95 -12.26 0.75 3.13
CA ILE A 95 -10.79 0.93 3.02
C ILE A 95 -10.08 0.92 4.38
N LEU A 96 -10.82 0.81 5.49
CA LEU A 96 -10.23 0.85 6.82
C LEU A 96 -9.46 -0.43 7.21
N ILE A 97 -9.39 -1.44 6.33
CA ILE A 97 -8.61 -2.65 6.58
C ILE A 97 -7.52 -2.77 5.52
N LEU A 98 -6.45 -2.03 5.80
CA LEU A 98 -5.28 -1.80 4.96
C LEU A 98 -4.54 -3.10 4.62
N VAL A 99 -4.83 -3.58 3.42
CA VAL A 99 -3.92 -4.08 2.38
C VAL A 99 -2.49 -4.37 2.85
N ARG A 100 -2.16 -5.66 2.82
CA ARG A 100 -0.79 -6.17 2.84
C ARG A 100 -0.38 -6.60 1.44
#